data_AF-A0A821QJX3-F1
#
_entry.id   AF-A0A821QJX3-F1
#
_cell.length_a   1.000
_cell.length_b   1.000
_cell.length_c   1.000
_cell.angle_alpha   90.00
_cell.angle_beta   90.00
_cell.angle_gamma   90.00
#
_symmetry.space_group_name_H-M   'P 1'
#
loop_
_entity.id
_entity.type
_entity.pdbx_description
1 polymer ?
#
loop_
_entity_poly.entity_id
_entity_poly.type
_entity_poly.pdbx_seq_one_letter_code
_entity_poly.pdbx_strand_id
1 'polypeptide(L)'
;GYIVQDDIISGTLTVKENLMFSANAHLSDDISNDERKQRVTKVMHDFRLEACADTKGGAEFLRGVSGGERQRTCIGVELILSRKILFLDEPTTGLYDTISNIFFH
;
A
#
# COMPACT_ATOMS: atom_id res chain seq x y z
N GLY A 1 5.75 -7.08 -8.97
CA GLY A 1 5.80 -7.75 -7.66
C GLY A 1 4.86 -8.93 -7.66
N TYR A 2 5.13 -9.93 -6.83
CA TYR A 2 4.19 -11.01 -6.50
C TYR A 2 3.68 -10.74 -5.08
N ILE A 3 2.36 -10.61 -4.91
CA ILE A 3 1.78 -10.26 -3.61
C ILE A 3 1.30 -11.54 -2.92
N VAL A 4 2.00 -11.94 -1.86
CA VAL A 4 1.53 -12.98 -0.93
C VAL A 4 0.63 -12.30 0.12
N GLN A 5 -0.51 -12.91 0.45
CA GLN A 5 -1.53 -12.31 1.31
C GLN A 5 -1.07 -11.97 2.74
N ASP A 6 0.06 -12.52 3.24
CA ASP A 6 0.42 -12.40 4.66
C ASP A 6 1.63 -11.55 5.06
N ASP A 7 2.58 -11.22 4.18
CA ASP A 7 3.91 -10.75 4.66
C ASP A 7 4.39 -9.37 4.18
N ILE A 8 3.56 -8.55 3.53
CA ILE A 8 4.06 -7.29 2.94
C ILE A 8 4.09 -6.12 3.94
N ILE A 9 3.20 -6.09 4.93
CA ILE A 9 3.04 -4.95 5.83
C ILE A 9 3.14 -5.37 7.29
N SER A 10 3.76 -4.52 8.11
CA SER A 10 3.80 -4.71 9.55
C SER A 10 2.44 -4.41 10.17
N GLY A 11 1.96 -5.35 10.99
CA GLY A 11 0.73 -5.21 11.78
C GLY A 11 0.81 -4.16 12.89
N THR A 12 2.02 -3.80 13.33
CA THR A 12 2.23 -2.86 14.45
C THR A 12 2.36 -1.41 14.00
N LEU A 13 2.70 -1.19 12.72
CA LEU A 13 2.78 0.11 12.08
C LEU A 13 1.42 0.54 11.53
N THR A 14 1.21 1.85 11.42
CA THR A 14 0.05 2.42 10.71
C THR A 14 0.15 2.19 9.20
N VAL A 15 -0.97 2.34 8.48
CA VAL A 15 -0.98 2.29 7.01
C VAL A 15 0.01 3.29 6.41
N LYS A 16 0.00 4.53 6.90
CA LYS A 16 0.91 5.59 6.44
C LYS A 16 2.37 5.26 6.76
N GLU A 17 2.64 4.72 7.94
CA GLU A 17 3.99 4.30 8.33
C GLU A 17 4.51 3.17 7.45
N ASN A 18 3.69 2.16 7.15
CA ASN A 18 4.06 1.07 6.25
C ASN A 18 4.42 1.59 4.85
N LEU A 19 3.60 2.49 4.29
CA LEU A 19 3.85 3.10 3.00
C LEU A 19 5.12 3.96 3.00
N MET A 20 5.30 4.82 4.01
CA MET A 20 6.52 5.62 4.17
C MET A 20 7.76 4.75 4.39
N PHE A 21 7.66 3.68 5.16
CA PHE A 21 8.76 2.74 5.38
C PHE A 21 9.18 2.08 4.08
N SER A 22 8.23 1.59 3.28
CA SER A 22 8.53 1.05 1.95
C SER A 22 9.19 2.08 1.04
N ALA A 23 8.64 3.30 1.00
CA ALA A 23 9.20 4.40 0.23
C ALA A 23 10.65 4.68 0.65
N ASN A 24 10.92 4.75 1.95
CA ASN A 24 12.26 5.03 2.50
C ASN A 24 13.25 3.90 2.21
N ALA A 25 12.83 2.65 2.33
CA ALA A 25 13.70 1.48 2.19
C ALA A 25 14.09 1.18 0.73
N HIS A 26 13.26 1.57 -0.25
CA HIS A 26 13.41 1.09 -1.62
C HIS A 26 13.52 2.17 -2.70
N LEU A 27 13.07 3.42 -2.42
CA LEU A 27 13.30 4.51 -3.36
C LEU A 27 14.75 4.98 -3.27
N SER A 28 15.32 5.32 -4.42
CA SER A 28 16.70 5.79 -4.55
C SER A 28 16.93 7.11 -3.81
N ASP A 29 18.15 7.31 -3.30
CA ASP A 29 18.53 8.43 -2.43
C ASP A 29 18.50 9.80 -3.14
N ASP A 30 18.47 9.81 -4.47
CA ASP A 30 18.25 11.00 -5.30
C ASP A 30 16.82 11.56 -5.17
N ILE A 31 15.87 10.75 -4.69
CA ILE A 31 14.49 11.17 -4.46
C ILE A 31 14.38 11.87 -3.10
N SER A 32 14.05 13.17 -3.16
CA SER A 32 13.86 14.00 -1.97
C SER A 32 12.78 13.47 -1.04
N ASN A 33 12.90 13.76 0.26
CA ASN A 33 11.90 13.38 1.26
C ASN A 33 10.50 13.92 0.94
N ASP A 34 10.40 15.10 0.33
CA ASP A 34 9.11 15.67 -0.03
C ASP A 34 8.49 14.95 -1.24
N GLU A 35 9.31 14.54 -2.21
CA GLU A 35 8.82 13.70 -3.30
C GLU A 35 8.40 12.31 -2.81
N ARG A 36 9.12 11.71 -1.84
CA ARG A 36 8.70 10.46 -1.19
C ARG A 36 7.32 10.61 -0.54
N LYS A 37 7.10 11.68 0.23
CA LYS A 37 5.80 11.98 0.86
C LYS A 37 4.69 12.20 -0.18
N GLN A 38 4.99 12.87 -1.28
CA GLN A 38 4.03 13.10 -2.37
C GLN A 38 3.60 11.77 -3.00
N ARG A 39 4.53 10.86 -3.28
CA ARG A 39 4.22 9.52 -3.80
C ARG A 39 3.35 8.73 -2.82
N VAL A 40 3.68 8.74 -1.53
CA VAL A 40 2.86 8.07 -0.50
C VAL A 40 1.46 8.68 -0.42
N THR A 41 1.35 10.01 -0.44
CA THR A 41 0.06 10.70 -0.42
C THR A 41 -0.78 10.34 -1.63
N LYS A 42 -0.19 10.30 -2.82
CA LYS A 42 -0.87 9.88 -4.05
C LYS A 42 -1.38 8.45 -3.94
N VAL A 43 -0.55 7.51 -3.48
CA VAL A 43 -0.96 6.12 -3.31
C VAL A 43 -2.08 5.98 -2.28
N MET A 44 -2.01 6.69 -1.15
CA MET A 44 -3.11 6.65 -0.17
C MET A 44 -4.42 7.12 -0.78
N HIS A 45 -4.38 8.16 -1.63
CA HIS A 45 -5.56 8.69 -2.30
C HIS A 45 -6.13 7.72 -3.33
N ASP A 46 -5.28 7.23 -4.24
CA ASP A 46 -5.69 6.34 -5.33
C ASP A 46 -6.29 5.02 -4.77
N PHE A 47 -5.82 4.56 -3.61
CA PHE A 47 -6.29 3.34 -2.94
C PHE A 47 -7.34 3.56 -1.84
N ARG A 48 -7.82 4.80 -1.66
CA ARG A 48 -8.83 5.17 -0.66
C ARG A 48 -8.44 4.71 0.76
N LEU A 49 -7.21 5.00 1.13
CA LEU A 49 -6.61 4.62 2.42
C LEU A 49 -6.56 5.79 3.41
N GLU A 50 -7.04 6.98 3.03
CA GLU A 50 -6.93 8.18 3.88
C GLU A 50 -7.70 8.02 5.19
N ALA A 51 -8.88 7.40 5.15
CA ALA A 51 -9.70 7.15 6.33
C ALA A 51 -9.03 6.20 7.34
N CYS A 52 -8.14 5.31 6.87
CA CYS A 52 -7.42 4.37 7.70
C CYS A 52 -5.91 4.67 7.81
N ALA A 53 -5.46 5.86 7.41
CA ALA A 53 -4.03 6.20 7.30
C ALA A 53 -3.26 6.01 8.62
N ASP A 54 -3.89 6.38 9.74
CA ASP A 54 -3.33 6.28 11.08
C ASP A 54 -3.78 5.01 11.82
N THR A 55 -4.48 4.10 11.14
CA THR A 55 -4.88 2.80 11.70
C THR A 55 -3.77 1.78 11.52
N LYS A 56 -3.52 0.97 12.54
CA LYS A 56 -2.50 -0.10 12.49
C LYS A 56 -2.90 -1.21 11.51
N GLY A 57 -1.91 -1.84 10.88
CA GLY A 57 -2.13 -2.97 9.97
C GLY A 57 -2.87 -4.15 10.62
N GLY A 58 -2.73 -4.30 11.95
CA GLY A 58 -3.34 -5.37 12.73
C GLY A 58 -2.45 -6.60 12.80
N ALA A 59 -2.52 -7.31 13.91
CA ALA A 59 -1.81 -8.56 14.18
C ALA A 59 -2.78 -9.55 14.86
N GLU A 60 -2.36 -10.80 15.06
CA GLU A 60 -3.19 -11.87 15.66
C GLU A 60 -3.92 -11.41 16.95
N PHE A 61 -3.26 -10.58 17.76
CA PHE A 61 -3.81 -10.06 19.02
C PHE A 61 -4.11 -8.55 18.99
N LEU A 62 -4.01 -7.90 17.82
CA LEU A 62 -4.21 -6.47 17.67
C LEU A 62 -5.18 -6.20 16.51
N ARG A 63 -6.38 -5.73 16.84
CA ARG A 63 -7.33 -5.28 15.82
C ARG A 63 -6.71 -4.11 15.03
N GLY A 64 -6.74 -4.23 13.71
CA GLY A 64 -6.26 -3.20 12.80
C GLY A 64 -7.28 -2.90 11.70
N VAL A 65 -6.75 -2.58 10.53
CA VAL A 65 -7.53 -2.36 9.30
C VAL A 65 -8.31 -3.61 8.90
N SER A 66 -9.38 -3.42 8.12
CA SER A 66 -10.12 -4.51 7.49
C SER A 66 -9.26 -5.29 6.49
N GLY A 67 -9.68 -6.50 6.13
CA GLY A 67 -8.97 -7.31 5.12
C GLY A 67 -8.82 -6.61 3.77
N GLY A 68 -9.84 -5.86 3.32
CA GLY A 68 -9.78 -5.09 2.08
C GLY A 68 -8.81 -3.89 2.16
N GLU A 69 -8.78 -3.19 3.29
CA GLU A 69 -7.80 -2.11 3.53
C GLU A 69 -6.37 -2.66 3.64
N ARG A 70 -6.18 -3.82 4.29
CA ARG A 70 -4.89 -4.54 4.32
C ARG A 70 -4.43 -4.86 2.91
N GLN A 71 -5.30 -5.46 2.09
CA GLN A 71 -4.99 -5.81 0.71
C GLN A 71 -4.61 -4.58 -0.13
N ARG A 72 -5.39 -3.49 -0.04
CA ARG A 72 -5.07 -2.22 -0.72
C ARG A 72 -3.75 -1.61 -0.24
N THR A 73 -3.43 -1.72 1.05
CA THR A 73 -2.14 -1.25 1.60
C THR A 73 -0.96 -2.06 1.05
N CYS A 74 -1.07 -3.39 1.01
CA CYS A 74 -0.04 -4.27 0.41
C CYS A 74 0.24 -3.90 -1.05
N ILE A 75 -0.80 -3.57 -1.81
CA ILE A 75 -0.69 -3.17 -3.22
C ILE A 75 -0.10 -1.77 -3.36
N GLY A 76 -0.51 -0.84 -2.50
CA GLY A 76 0.08 0.50 -2.42
C GLY A 76 1.59 0.45 -2.16
N VAL A 77 2.05 -0.43 -1.26
CA VAL A 77 3.48 -0.65 -0.98
C VAL A 77 4.27 -1.03 -2.24
N GLU A 78 3.73 -1.90 -3.09
CA GLU A 78 4.37 -2.31 -4.35
C GLU A 78 4.36 -1.21 -5.41
N LEU A 79 3.31 -0.37 -5.43
CA LEU A 79 3.15 0.72 -6.40
C LEU A 79 4.02 1.94 -6.10
N ILE A 80 4.32 2.21 -4.83
CA ILE A 80 5.31 3.24 -4.44
C ILE A 80 6.63 3.00 -5.18
N LEU A 81 6.99 1.74 -5.40
CA LEU A 81 8.22 1.33 -6.10
C LEU A 81 8.14 1.48 -7.63
N SER A 82 7.06 2.06 -8.16
CA SER A 82 6.82 2.23 -9.61
C SER A 82 6.92 0.92 -10.40
N ARG A 83 6.60 -0.21 -9.75
CA ARG A 83 6.59 -1.52 -10.41
C ARG A 83 5.43 -1.56 -11.42
N LYS A 84 5.76 -1.53 -12.71
CA LYS A 84 4.78 -1.54 -13.82
C LYS A 84 4.05 -2.87 -14.01
N ILE A 85 4.49 -3.93 -13.34
CA ILE A 85 3.90 -5.28 -13.44
C ILE A 85 3.58 -5.78 -12.04
N LEU A 86 2.31 -6.06 -11.79
CA LEU A 86 1.78 -6.58 -10.53
C LEU A 86 1.08 -7.92 -10.81
N PHE A 87 1.51 -8.98 -10.13
CA PHE A 87 0.81 -10.27 -10.14
C PHE A 87 -0.03 -10.36 -8.86
N LEU A 88 -1.33 -10.56 -9.03
CA LEU A 88 -2.30 -10.70 -7.94
C LEU A 88 -2.82 -12.12 -7.95
N ASP A 89 -2.72 -12.81 -6.81
CA ASP A 89 -3.37 -14.10 -6.60
C ASP A 89 -4.75 -13.87 -5.95
N GLU A 90 -5.81 -14.36 -6.60
CA GLU A 90 -7.23 -14.14 -6.24
C GLU A 90 -7.60 -12.72 -5.78
N PRO A 91 -7.45 -11.69 -6.63
CA PRO A 91 -7.94 -10.34 -6.30
C PRO A 91 -9.46 -10.32 -6.09
N THR A 92 -9.90 -9.65 -5.03
CA THR A 92 -11.32 -9.41 -4.76
C THR A 92 -11.91 -8.46 -5.82
N THR A 93 -13.21 -8.55 -6.12
CA THR A 93 -13.87 -7.73 -7.17
C THR A 93 -13.69 -6.22 -6.94
N GLY A 94 -13.83 -5.75 -5.70
CA GLY A 94 -13.62 -4.34 -5.36
C GLY A 94 -12.17 -3.87 -5.49
N LEU A 95 -11.21 -4.79 -5.44
CA LEU A 95 -9.81 -4.50 -5.72
C LEU A 95 -9.57 -4.33 -7.23
N TYR A 96 -10.18 -5.17 -8.06
CA TYR A 96 -10.08 -5.09 -9.52
C TYR A 96 -10.52 -3.72 -10.06
N ASP A 97 -11.60 -3.16 -9.54
CA ASP A 97 -12.11 -1.83 -9.95
C ASP A 97 -11.12 -0.71 -9.58
N THR A 98 -10.52 -0.81 -8.39
CA THR A 98 -9.55 0.17 -7.90
C THR A 98 -8.28 0.14 -8.76
N ILE A 99 -7.75 -1.05 -9.03
CA ILE A 99 -6.54 -1.24 -9.84
C ILE A 99 -6.80 -0.85 -11.30
N SER A 100 -7.96 -1.22 -11.85
CA SER A 100 -8.29 -0.88 -13.24
C SER A 100 -8.34 0.63 -13.46
N ASN A 101 -8.92 1.39 -12.53
CA ASN A 101 -8.92 2.86 -12.61
C ASN A 101 -7.53 3.49 -12.50
N ILE A 102 -6.53 2.81 -11.94
CA ILE A 102 -5.18 3.36 -11.74
C ILE A 102 -4.24 2.98 -12.89
N PHE A 103 -4.42 1.80 -13.48
CA PHE A 103 -3.56 1.31 -14.55
C PHE A 103 -4.08 1.64 -15.96
N PHE A 104 -5.39 1.89 -16.12
CA PHE A 104 -6.00 2.19 -17.41
C PHE A 104 -6.46 3.64 -17.59
N HIS A 105 -6.25 4.51 -16.59
CA HIS A 105 -6.40 5.96 -16.65
C HIS A 105 -5.16 6.66 -16.10
#